data_AF-A0A1G2WPJ0-F1
#
_entry.id   AF-A0A1G2WPJ0-F1
#
_cell.length_a   1.000
_cell.length_b   1.000
_cell.length_c   1.000
_cell.angle_alpha   90.00
_cell.angle_beta   90.00
_cell.angle_gamma   90.00
#
_symmetry.space_group_name_H-M   'P 1'
#
loop_
_entity.id
_entity.type
_entity.pdbx_description
1 polymer ?
#
loop_
_entity_poly.entity_id
_entity_poly.type
_entity_poly.pdbx_seq_one_letter_code
_entity_poly.pdbx_strand_id
1 'polypeptide(L)'
;MTTAMLERPSVLERTGNKDDIQYFIEEKLSAFDAAIEGHEFLEIDGDLPGNTPKEDCLKIINYKLECAFAIDVDSVIRQDLKSVINALETGIFTRLNGVTRIVGYYSRVSNWNKSKIGELHDRHMGKYSVR
;
A
#
# COMPACT_ATOMS: atom_id res chain seq x y z
N MET A 1 22.31 -10.11 5.62
CA MET A 1 21.15 -9.47 4.97
C MET A 1 20.02 -9.41 5.99
N THR A 2 19.46 -8.23 6.22
CA THR A 2 18.36 -8.02 7.17
C THR A 2 17.06 -7.97 6.36
N THR A 3 16.16 -8.93 6.57
CA THR A 3 14.87 -9.00 5.87
C THR A 3 13.84 -8.16 6.62
N ALA A 4 13.24 -7.16 5.97
CA ALA A 4 12.12 -6.38 6.51
C ALA A 4 10.78 -6.96 6.05
N MET A 5 9.80 -7.02 6.96
CA MET A 5 8.46 -7.60 6.74
C MET A 5 7.41 -6.48 6.65
N LEU A 6 6.51 -6.57 5.67
CA LEU A 6 5.34 -5.70 5.54
C LEU A 6 4.23 -6.13 6.52
N GLU A 7 3.77 -5.23 7.40
CA GLU A 7 2.68 -5.52 8.34
C GLU A 7 1.28 -5.38 7.69
N ARG A 8 0.40 -6.33 8.04
CA ARG A 8 -0.94 -6.54 7.46
C ARG A 8 -1.98 -5.49 7.88
N PRO A 9 -2.79 -4.94 6.96
CA PRO A 9 -4.02 -4.24 7.32
C PRO A 9 -5.20 -5.20 7.58
N SER A 10 -6.15 -4.77 8.42
CA SER A 10 -7.33 -5.53 8.86
C SER A 10 -8.29 -5.93 7.73
N VAL A 11 -8.76 -7.18 7.78
CA VAL A 11 -9.53 -7.91 6.77
C VAL A 11 -10.92 -7.30 6.53
N LEU A 12 -11.25 -6.98 5.28
CA LEU A 12 -12.63 -6.90 4.79
C LEU A 12 -12.89 -8.16 3.96
N GLU A 13 -13.77 -9.05 4.42
CA GLU A 13 -14.19 -10.23 3.65
C GLU A 13 -15.17 -9.80 2.57
N ARG A 14 -14.86 -10.11 1.30
CA ARG A 14 -15.81 -9.97 0.18
C ARG A 14 -16.38 -11.34 -0.15
N THR A 15 -17.68 -11.50 0.00
CA THR A 15 -18.44 -12.68 -0.46
C THR A 15 -18.73 -12.53 -1.96
N GLY A 16 -17.89 -13.15 -2.80
CA GLY A 16 -18.06 -13.23 -4.26
C GLY A 16 -18.13 -14.68 -4.75
N ASN A 17 -18.61 -14.90 -5.98
CA ASN A 17 -18.58 -16.23 -6.61
C ASN A 17 -17.12 -16.70 -6.75
N LYS A 18 -16.85 -18.02 -6.70
CA LYS A 18 -15.46 -18.54 -6.70
C LYS A 18 -14.67 -18.09 -7.92
N ASP A 19 -15.32 -18.09 -9.09
CA ASP A 19 -14.69 -17.70 -10.36
C ASP A 19 -14.34 -16.20 -10.38
N ASP A 20 -15.20 -15.35 -9.79
CA ASP A 20 -14.96 -13.91 -9.67
C ASP A 20 -13.77 -13.61 -8.74
N ILE A 21 -13.63 -14.39 -7.65
CA ILE A 21 -12.52 -14.26 -6.71
C ILE A 21 -11.22 -14.67 -7.39
N GLN A 22 -11.22 -15.78 -8.14
CA GLN A 22 -10.04 -16.23 -8.86
C GLN A 22 -9.60 -15.18 -9.90
N TYR A 23 -10.52 -14.68 -10.72
CA TYR A 23 -10.22 -13.65 -11.72
C TYR A 23 -9.63 -12.40 -11.07
N PHE A 24 -10.20 -11.95 -9.94
CA PHE A 24 -9.68 -10.80 -9.20
C PHE A 24 -8.26 -11.01 -8.68
N ILE A 25 -7.96 -12.21 -8.15
CA ILE A 25 -6.63 -12.54 -7.66
C ILE A 25 -5.62 -12.55 -8.82
N GLU A 26 -5.97 -13.20 -9.93
CA GLU A 26 -5.12 -13.27 -11.13
C GLU A 26 -4.85 -11.87 -11.70
N GLU A 27 -5.88 -11.00 -11.78
CA GLU A 27 -5.74 -9.61 -12.21
C GLU A 27 -4.75 -8.85 -11.32
N LYS A 28 -4.87 -8.98 -10.00
CA LYS A 28 -4.01 -8.29 -9.04
C LYS A 28 -2.56 -8.75 -9.12
N LEU A 29 -2.34 -10.06 -9.17
CA LEU A 29 -1.00 -10.63 -9.25
C LEU A 29 -0.33 -10.33 -10.59
N SER A 30 -1.07 -10.42 -11.70
CA SER A 30 -0.55 -10.06 -13.03
C SER A 30 -0.18 -8.58 -13.12
N ALA A 31 -1.00 -7.69 -12.53
CA ALA A 31 -0.69 -6.27 -12.49
C ALA A 31 0.55 -5.96 -11.63
N PHE A 32 0.75 -6.70 -10.55
CA PHE A 32 1.95 -6.59 -9.73
C PHE A 32 3.20 -7.08 -10.46
N ASP A 33 3.12 -8.25 -11.09
CA ASP A 33 4.21 -8.84 -11.89
C ASP A 33 4.66 -7.90 -13.01
N ALA A 34 3.72 -7.41 -13.82
CA ALA A 34 4.00 -6.44 -14.88
C ALA A 34 4.59 -5.12 -14.35
N ALA A 35 4.18 -4.69 -13.16
CA ALA A 35 4.73 -3.48 -12.54
C ALA A 35 6.17 -3.66 -12.06
N ILE A 36 6.56 -4.85 -11.58
CA ILE A 36 7.94 -5.15 -11.18
C ILE A 36 8.81 -5.41 -12.42
N GLU A 37 8.33 -6.15 -13.42
CA GLU A 37 9.08 -6.42 -14.66
C GLU A 37 9.40 -5.13 -15.42
N GLY A 38 8.46 -4.17 -15.43
CA GLY A 38 8.68 -2.84 -16.01
C GLY A 38 9.53 -1.89 -15.17
N HIS A 39 10.01 -2.31 -14.00
CA HIS A 39 10.68 -1.45 -13.04
C HIS A 39 12.21 -1.47 -13.21
N GLU A 40 12.86 -0.32 -13.03
CA GLU A 40 14.31 -0.17 -13.32
C GLU A 40 15.21 -0.95 -12.35
N PHE A 41 14.81 -1.06 -11.08
CA PHE A 41 15.66 -1.58 -10.00
C PHE A 41 14.96 -2.57 -9.05
N LEU A 42 13.78 -3.07 -9.41
CA LEU A 42 13.07 -4.10 -8.64
C LEU A 42 13.02 -5.39 -9.45
N GLU A 43 13.15 -6.53 -8.79
CA GLU A 43 13.08 -7.85 -9.42
C GLU A 43 12.42 -8.87 -8.48
N ILE A 44 11.59 -9.76 -9.03
CA ILE A 44 11.08 -10.93 -8.32
C ILE A 44 12.11 -12.05 -8.43
N ASP A 45 12.79 -12.36 -7.32
CA ASP A 45 13.83 -13.40 -7.28
C ASP A 45 13.25 -14.80 -7.04
N GLY A 46 12.04 -14.89 -6.47
CA GLY A 46 11.34 -16.15 -6.26
C GLY A 46 10.39 -16.12 -5.07
N ASP A 47 9.94 -17.30 -4.65
CA ASP A 47 9.11 -17.50 -3.48
C ASP A 47 9.93 -17.95 -2.25
N LEU A 48 9.44 -17.55 -1.08
CA LEU A 48 9.92 -17.98 0.22
C LEU A 48 8.80 -18.81 0.84
N PRO A 49 8.91 -20.15 0.83
CA PRO A 49 7.88 -21.00 1.39
C PRO A 49 7.81 -20.82 2.91
N GLY A 50 6.61 -20.58 3.41
CA GLY A 50 6.30 -20.55 4.83
C GLY A 50 5.97 -21.92 5.39
N ASN A 51 5.75 -22.01 6.70
CA ASN A 51 5.22 -23.26 7.28
C ASN A 51 3.72 -23.41 7.00
N THR A 52 3.05 -22.31 6.67
CA THR A 52 1.64 -22.26 6.28
C THR A 52 1.48 -21.47 4.98
N PRO A 53 0.43 -21.73 4.17
CA PRO A 53 0.18 -20.96 2.94
C PRO A 53 -0.02 -19.45 3.15
N LYS A 54 -0.28 -19.02 4.40
CA LYS A 54 -0.40 -17.60 4.77
C LYS A 54 0.95 -16.93 5.09
N GLU A 55 2.00 -17.73 5.18
CA GLU A 55 3.39 -17.31 5.42
C GLU A 55 4.21 -17.35 4.14
N ASP A 56 3.65 -17.86 3.03
CA ASP A 56 4.29 -17.81 1.72
C ASP A 56 4.44 -16.35 1.28
N CYS A 57 5.69 -15.98 1.02
CA CYS A 57 6.07 -14.64 0.63
C CYS A 57 6.80 -14.66 -0.71
N LEU A 58 6.70 -13.57 -1.46
CA LEU A 58 7.55 -13.32 -2.62
C LEU A 58 8.81 -12.57 -2.15
N LYS A 59 9.95 -12.99 -2.66
CA LYS A 59 11.23 -12.31 -2.49
C LYS A 59 11.42 -11.29 -3.60
N ILE A 60 11.52 -10.03 -3.21
CA ILE A 60 11.74 -8.91 -4.12
C ILE A 60 13.13 -8.35 -3.86
N ILE A 61 13.99 -8.32 -4.87
CA ILE A 61 15.29 -7.64 -4.80
C ILE A 61 15.09 -6.18 -5.19
N ASN A 62 15.69 -5.27 -4.41
CA ASN A 62 15.83 -3.87 -4.76
C ASN A 62 17.32 -3.56 -4.94
N TYR A 63 17.73 -3.40 -6.20
CA TYR A 63 19.12 -3.15 -6.57
C TYR A 63 19.61 -1.76 -6.17
N LYS A 64 18.70 -0.79 -6.08
CA LYS A 64 19.04 0.58 -5.68
C LYS A 64 19.33 0.70 -4.19
N LEU A 65 18.61 -0.05 -3.37
CA LEU A 65 18.78 -0.08 -1.91
C LEU A 65 19.74 -1.19 -1.44
N GLU A 66 20.23 -2.02 -2.37
CA GLU A 66 21.07 -3.19 -2.08
C GLU A 66 20.46 -4.12 -1.02
N CYS A 67 19.14 -4.34 -1.11
CA CYS A 67 18.40 -5.14 -0.14
C CYS A 67 17.37 -6.05 -0.79
N ALA A 68 16.85 -7.00 -0.01
CA ALA A 68 15.74 -7.85 -0.41
C ALA A 68 14.58 -7.72 0.58
N PHE A 69 13.37 -7.68 0.04
CA PHE A 69 12.13 -7.61 0.79
C PHE A 69 11.37 -8.93 0.65
N ALA A 70 10.66 -9.30 1.71
CA ALA A 70 9.67 -10.37 1.67
C ALA A 70 8.29 -9.73 1.74
N ILE A 71 7.44 -10.01 0.74
CA ILE A 71 6.07 -9.51 0.68
C ILE A 71 5.09 -10.67 0.64
N ASP A 72 4.09 -10.64 1.51
CA ASP A 72 3.03 -11.64 1.51
C ASP A 72 2.07 -11.44 0.34
N VAL A 73 1.58 -12.54 -0.23
CA VAL A 73 0.64 -12.52 -1.36
C VAL A 73 -0.65 -11.76 -1.03
N ASP A 74 -1.12 -11.86 0.22
CA ASP A 74 -2.34 -11.18 0.68
C ASP A 74 -2.17 -9.65 0.63
N SER A 75 -1.00 -9.12 0.99
CA SER A 75 -0.66 -7.70 0.83
C SER A 75 -0.71 -7.25 -0.62
N VAL A 76 -0.20 -8.04 -1.57
CA VAL A 76 -0.25 -7.72 -3.01
C VAL A 76 -1.71 -7.64 -3.49
N ILE A 77 -2.55 -8.57 -3.05
CA ILE A 77 -3.96 -8.64 -3.47
C ILE A 77 -4.80 -7.52 -2.85
N ARG A 78 -4.59 -7.23 -1.55
CA ARG A 78 -5.46 -6.32 -0.79
C ARG A 78 -5.06 -4.86 -0.85
N GLN A 79 -3.77 -4.56 -0.98
CA GLN A 79 -3.28 -3.20 -0.97
C GLN A 79 -3.37 -2.56 -2.36
N ASP A 80 -3.25 -1.24 -2.39
CA ASP A 80 -3.16 -0.50 -3.64
C ASP A 80 -1.79 -0.73 -4.29
N LEU A 81 -1.78 -1.09 -5.59
CA LEU A 81 -0.55 -1.45 -6.31
C LEU A 81 0.50 -0.34 -6.23
N LYS A 82 0.11 0.91 -6.45
CA LYS A 82 1.03 2.05 -6.39
C LYS A 82 1.64 2.21 -5.00
N SER A 83 0.85 1.97 -3.96
CA SER A 83 1.32 2.01 -2.58
C SER A 83 2.34 0.90 -2.28
N VAL A 84 2.10 -0.31 -2.79
CA VAL A 84 3.02 -1.45 -2.66
C VAL A 84 4.35 -1.18 -3.38
N ILE A 85 4.28 -0.75 -4.65
CA ILE A 85 5.49 -0.45 -5.44
C ILE A 85 6.31 0.66 -4.77
N ASN A 86 5.67 1.77 -4.36
CA ASN A 86 6.38 2.85 -3.66
C ASN A 86 7.02 2.38 -2.33
N ALA A 87 6.39 1.44 -1.61
CA ALA A 87 6.97 0.87 -0.40
C ALA A 87 8.22 0.01 -0.71
N LEU A 88 8.17 -0.78 -1.78
CA LEU A 88 9.32 -1.56 -2.26
C LEU A 88 10.44 -0.68 -2.82
N GLU A 89 10.11 0.45 -3.46
CA GLU A 89 11.07 1.42 -3.97
C GLU A 89 11.84 2.13 -2.84
N THR A 90 11.12 2.53 -1.79
CA THR A 90 11.62 3.42 -0.74
C THR A 90 12.05 2.70 0.53
N GLY A 91 11.62 1.44 0.72
CA GLY A 91 11.76 0.71 1.98
C GLY A 91 10.86 1.25 3.10
N ILE A 92 9.93 2.17 2.81
CA ILE A 92 9.00 2.75 3.80
C ILE A 92 7.67 2.02 3.73
N PHE A 93 7.47 1.09 4.66
CA PHE A 93 6.26 0.25 4.73
C PHE A 93 5.15 0.84 5.61
N THR A 94 5.47 1.85 6.43
CA THR A 94 4.50 2.44 7.35
C THR A 94 3.59 3.42 6.61
N ARG A 95 2.28 3.15 6.63
CA ARG A 95 1.28 4.08 6.11
C ARG A 95 1.31 5.40 6.90
N LEU A 96 1.72 6.48 6.25
CA LEU A 96 1.72 7.81 6.83
C LEU A 96 0.30 8.39 6.87
N ASN A 97 -0.05 9.02 7.99
CA ASN A 97 -1.32 9.73 8.14
C ASN A 97 -1.10 11.24 8.02
N GLY A 98 -1.86 11.91 7.16
CA GLY A 98 -1.91 13.37 7.13
C GLY A 98 -2.58 13.91 8.40
N VAL A 99 -1.88 14.75 9.16
CA VAL A 99 -2.40 15.40 10.37
C VAL A 99 -2.27 16.90 10.20
N THR A 100 -3.36 17.64 10.48
CA THR A 100 -3.32 19.10 10.49
C THR A 100 -4.22 19.67 11.57
N ARG A 101 -4.00 20.94 11.92
CA ARG A 101 -4.70 21.62 13.00
C ARG A 101 -6.06 22.12 12.54
N ILE A 102 -7.11 21.80 13.30
CA ILE A 102 -8.47 22.30 13.13
C ILE A 102 -9.00 22.79 14.46
N VAL A 103 -9.54 24.01 14.49
CA VAL A 103 -10.15 24.65 15.68
C VAL A 103 -9.36 24.38 16.98
N GLY A 104 -8.04 24.56 16.94
CA GLY A 104 -7.18 24.47 18.12
C GLY A 104 -6.46 23.14 18.36
N TYR A 105 -6.86 22.03 17.74
CA TYR A 105 -6.24 20.71 17.98
C TYR A 105 -5.78 20.02 16.68
N TYR A 106 -4.79 19.15 16.79
CA TYR A 106 -4.32 18.32 15.67
C TYR A 106 -5.25 17.12 15.47
N SER A 107 -5.60 16.82 14.23
CA SER A 107 -6.35 15.60 13.91
C SER A 107 -6.01 15.06 12.54
N ARG A 108 -6.25 13.76 12.35
CA ARG A 108 -6.03 13.09 11.07
C ARG A 108 -7.02 13.61 10.03
N VAL A 109 -6.50 14.08 8.92
CA VAL A 109 -7.30 14.60 7.79
C VAL A 109 -8.21 13.51 7.22
N SER A 110 -7.80 12.25 7.30
CA SER A 110 -8.60 11.08 6.88
C SER A 110 -9.94 10.95 7.61
N ASN A 111 -10.05 11.51 8.82
CA ASN A 111 -11.26 11.39 9.65
C ASN A 111 -12.21 12.58 9.45
N TRP A 112 -11.90 13.49 8.53
CA TRP A 112 -12.67 14.71 8.33
C TRP A 112 -13.83 14.48 7.38
N ASN A 113 -14.96 15.12 7.65
CA ASN A 113 -16.08 15.15 6.72
C ASN A 113 -15.76 16.07 5.52
N LYS A 114 -16.57 15.99 4.46
CA LYS A 114 -16.36 16.76 3.22
C LYS A 114 -16.26 18.28 3.45
N SER A 115 -17.01 18.84 4.40
CA SER A 115 -16.98 20.28 4.68
C SER A 115 -15.63 20.74 5.25
N LYS A 116 -15.04 19.97 6.18
CA LYS A 116 -13.70 20.26 6.74
C LYS A 116 -12.58 20.10 5.71
N ILE A 117 -12.71 19.14 4.80
CA ILE A 117 -11.78 18.96 3.69
C ILE A 117 -11.86 20.17 2.73
N GLY A 118 -13.08 20.63 2.43
CA GLY A 118 -13.30 21.86 1.65
C GLY A 118 -12.69 23.09 2.31
N GLU A 119 -12.92 23.26 3.61
CA GLU A 119 -12.32 24.35 4.40
C GLU A 119 -10.77 24.31 4.34
N LEU A 120 -10.15 23.13 4.45
CA LEU A 120 -8.70 23.00 4.33
C LEU A 120 -8.20 23.42 2.94
N HIS A 121 -8.92 23.02 1.89
CA HIS A 121 -8.60 23.39 0.53
C HIS A 121 -8.71 24.91 0.32
N ASP A 122 -9.77 25.54 0.86
CA ASP A 122 -9.94 27.00 0.83
C ASP A 122 -8.83 27.72 1.59
N ARG A 123 -8.43 27.21 2.77
CA ARG A 123 -7.28 27.74 3.52
C ARG A 123 -5.98 27.65 2.74
N HIS A 124 -5.71 26.54 2.06
CA HIS A 124 -4.52 26.40 1.21
C HIS A 124 -4.52 27.39 0.03
N MET A 125 -5.70 27.78 -0.45
CA MET A 125 -5.86 28.84 -1.46
C MET A 125 -5.91 30.26 -0.87
N GLY A 126 -5.77 30.42 0.45
CA GLY A 126 -5.87 31.72 1.12
C GLY A 126 -7.29 32.31 1.18
N LYS A 127 -8.34 31.50 0.96
CA LYS A 127 -9.74 31.94 1.00
C LYS A 127 -10.29 31.75 2.42
N TYR A 128 -10.31 32.82 3.20
CA TYR A 128 -10.81 32.82 4.58
C TYR A 128 -12.18 33.51 4.76
N SER A 129 -12.79 33.95 3.65
CA SER A 129 -14.07 34.65 3.67
C SER A 129 -15.22 33.72 4.03
N VAL A 130 -15.95 34.04 5.10
CA VAL A 130 -17.26 33.48 5.42
C VAL A 130 -18.33 34.36 4.76
N ARG A 131 -19.21 33.75 3.96
CA ARG A 131 -20.40 34.40 3.40
C ARG A 131 -21.62 34.06 4.24
#